data_AF-A0A517XMB9-F1
#
_entry.id   AF-A0A517XMB9-F1
#
_cell.length_a   1.000
_cell.length_b   1.000
_cell.length_c   1.000
_cell.angle_alpha   90.00
_cell.angle_beta   90.00
_cell.angle_gamma   90.00
#
_symmetry.space_group_name_H-M   'P 1'
#
loop_
_entity.id
_entity.type
_entity.pdbx_description
1 polymer ?
#
loop_
_entity_poly.entity_id
_entity_poly.type
_entity_poly.pdbx_seq_one_letter_code
_entity_poly.pdbx_strand_id
1 'polypeptide(L)'
;MADDKTPEGNEVPDGAAGFPLIPPELGVHPLLLAVLHAYVFLDGSEPNIVNPAAADEAMEYLITYLQRLGGAELRRVKEDLATLAAFGKDEGWPKHAVRFLQDFLNANEIGRTP
;
A
#
# COMPACT_ATOMS: atom_id res chain seq x y z
N MET A 1 -19.30 -6.79 -42.99
CA MET A 1 -18.75 -7.34 -41.73
C MET A 1 -17.71 -6.34 -41.28
N ALA A 2 -18.06 -5.47 -40.34
CA ALA A 2 -17.11 -4.58 -39.70
C ALA A 2 -16.68 -5.28 -38.42
N ASP A 3 -15.40 -5.61 -38.31
CA ASP A 3 -14.81 -6.13 -37.09
C ASP A 3 -14.98 -5.08 -35.99
N ASP A 4 -15.86 -5.39 -35.04
CA ASP A 4 -15.98 -4.70 -33.77
C ASP A 4 -14.74 -5.05 -32.94
N LYS A 5 -13.69 -4.23 -33.05
CA LYS A 5 -12.54 -4.31 -32.15
C LYS A 5 -12.93 -3.65 -30.83
N THR A 6 -13.53 -4.42 -29.93
CA THR A 6 -13.55 -4.12 -28.50
C THR A 6 -12.11 -3.79 -28.06
N PRO A 7 -11.84 -2.69 -27.33
CA PRO A 7 -10.49 -2.45 -26.84
C PRO A 7 -10.15 -3.54 -25.83
N GLU A 8 -9.16 -4.36 -26.14
CA GLU A 8 -8.41 -5.18 -25.18
C GLU A 8 -7.74 -4.22 -24.19
N GLY A 9 -8.45 -3.83 -23.12
CA GLY A 9 -8.00 -2.76 -22.23
C GLY A 9 -8.58 -2.77 -20.82
N ASN A 10 -9.23 -3.86 -20.40
CA ASN A 10 -9.86 -3.97 -19.08
C ASN A 10 -9.08 -4.84 -18.07
N GLU A 11 -7.96 -5.43 -18.48
CA GLU A 11 -7.14 -6.27 -17.59
C GLU A 11 -5.98 -5.48 -17.02
N VAL A 12 -5.71 -5.68 -15.72
CA VAL A 12 -4.54 -5.12 -15.07
C VAL A 12 -3.31 -5.78 -15.70
N PRO A 13 -2.31 -5.01 -16.15
CA PRO A 13 -1.11 -5.58 -16.77
C PRO A 13 -0.39 -6.57 -15.87
N ASP A 14 0.16 -7.64 -16.46
CA ASP A 14 1.07 -8.55 -15.77
C ASP A 14 2.27 -7.76 -15.20
N GLY A 15 2.65 -8.08 -13.96
CA GLY A 15 3.71 -7.37 -13.24
C GLY A 15 3.24 -6.17 -12.41
N ALA A 16 1.95 -5.81 -12.46
CA ALA A 16 1.38 -4.82 -11.54
C ALA A 16 1.18 -5.42 -10.15
N ALA A 17 1.73 -4.75 -9.12
CA ALA A 17 1.51 -5.16 -7.74
C ALA A 17 0.09 -4.83 -7.27
N GLY A 18 -0.53 -5.77 -6.56
CA GLY A 18 -1.87 -5.60 -5.99
C GLY A 18 -1.83 -5.58 -4.47
N PHE A 19 -2.54 -4.63 -3.87
CA PHE A 19 -2.95 -4.71 -2.48
C PHE A 19 -4.44 -5.08 -2.42
N PRO A 20 -4.86 -6.11 -1.66
CA PRO A 20 -6.24 -6.55 -1.68
C PRO A 20 -7.19 -5.48 -1.12
N LEU A 21 -8.45 -5.52 -1.58
CA LEU A 21 -9.50 -4.71 -0.98
C LEU A 21 -9.74 -5.18 0.45
N ILE A 22 -9.66 -4.25 1.41
CA ILE A 22 -9.86 -4.56 2.83
C ILE A 22 -11.34 -4.37 3.18
N PRO A 23 -11.98 -5.35 3.85
CA PRO A 23 -13.37 -5.23 4.27
C PRO A 23 -13.59 -4.02 5.20
N PRO A 24 -14.65 -3.23 5.00
CA PRO A 24 -14.94 -2.06 5.85
C PRO A 24 -15.20 -2.43 7.32
N GLU A 25 -15.63 -3.66 7.59
CA GLU A 25 -15.88 -4.18 8.94
C GLU A 25 -14.62 -4.27 9.79
N LEU A 26 -13.43 -4.29 9.17
CA LEU A 26 -12.15 -4.28 9.87
C LEU A 26 -11.88 -2.92 10.54
N GLY A 27 -12.59 -1.86 10.12
CA GLY A 27 -12.56 -0.55 10.77
C GLY A 27 -11.25 0.21 10.60
N VAL A 28 -10.38 -0.20 9.67
CA VAL A 28 -9.11 0.46 9.36
C VAL A 28 -9.36 1.79 8.63
N HIS A 29 -8.62 2.84 8.98
CA HIS A 29 -8.85 4.16 8.42
C HIS A 29 -8.70 4.18 6.88
N PRO A 30 -9.69 4.66 6.10
CA PRO A 30 -9.65 4.61 4.64
C PRO A 30 -8.46 5.33 3.99
N LEU A 31 -8.02 6.45 4.57
CA LEU A 31 -6.82 7.16 4.05
C LEU A 31 -5.54 6.33 4.21
N LEU A 32 -5.41 5.55 5.30
CA LEU A 32 -4.26 4.65 5.46
C LEU A 32 -4.34 3.52 4.42
N LEU A 33 -5.52 2.95 4.19
CA LEU A 33 -5.71 1.93 3.15
C LEU A 33 -5.33 2.44 1.77
N ALA A 34 -5.78 3.65 1.41
CA ALA A 34 -5.45 4.28 0.13
C ALA A 34 -3.93 4.49 -0.02
N VAL A 35 -3.27 4.94 1.04
CA VAL A 35 -1.82 5.16 1.06
C VAL A 35 -1.05 3.84 0.92
N LEU A 36 -1.44 2.80 1.66
CA LEU A 36 -0.81 1.47 1.56
C LEU A 36 -1.01 0.87 0.18
N HIS A 37 -2.21 1.02 -0.39
CA HIS A 37 -2.51 0.52 -1.73
C HIS A 37 -1.64 1.20 -2.79
N ALA A 38 -1.49 2.53 -2.72
CA ALA A 38 -0.60 3.28 -3.60
C ALA A 38 0.87 2.89 -3.40
N TYR A 39 1.33 2.77 -2.15
CA TYR A 39 2.71 2.40 -1.83
C TYR A 39 3.05 1.03 -2.41
N VAL A 40 2.21 0.01 -2.17
CA VAL A 40 2.43 -1.35 -2.69
C VAL A 40 2.45 -1.36 -4.22
N PHE A 41 1.59 -0.58 -4.86
CA PHE A 41 1.59 -0.47 -6.31
C PHE A 41 2.87 0.19 -6.85
N LEU A 42 3.34 1.27 -6.22
CA LEU A 42 4.54 1.99 -6.65
C LEU A 42 5.83 1.18 -6.43
N ASP A 43 5.98 0.55 -5.27
CA ASP A 43 7.18 -0.21 -4.89
C ASP A 43 7.21 -1.62 -5.49
N GLY A 44 6.04 -2.27 -5.58
CA GLY A 44 5.96 -3.68 -5.95
C GLY A 44 5.79 -3.95 -7.45
N SER A 45 5.42 -2.94 -8.25
CA SER A 45 5.19 -3.14 -9.68
C SER A 45 6.48 -3.21 -10.48
N GLU A 46 6.48 -4.00 -11.54
CA GLU A 46 7.63 -4.15 -12.43
C GLU A 46 7.97 -2.85 -13.19
N PRO A 47 9.24 -2.64 -13.62
CA PRO A 47 9.66 -1.40 -14.29
C PRO A 47 8.97 -1.08 -15.62
N ASN A 48 8.35 -2.07 -16.26
CA ASN A 48 7.51 -1.90 -17.45
C ASN A 48 6.10 -1.38 -17.12
N ILE A 49 5.67 -1.45 -15.86
CA ILE A 49 4.38 -0.94 -15.37
C ILE A 49 4.56 0.44 -14.73
N VAL A 50 5.53 0.58 -13.84
CA VAL A 50 5.83 1.84 -13.15
C VAL A 50 7.29 2.22 -13.40
N ASN A 51 7.53 3.46 -13.81
CA ASN A 51 8.89 3.96 -13.92
C ASN A 51 9.55 4.02 -12.52
N PRO A 52 10.67 3.32 -12.27
CA PRO A 52 11.23 3.23 -10.92
C PRO A 52 11.63 4.57 -10.32
N ALA A 53 12.25 5.45 -11.11
CA ALA A 53 12.70 6.76 -10.61
C ALA A 53 11.51 7.68 -10.24
N ALA A 54 10.42 7.61 -11.00
CA ALA A 54 9.19 8.34 -10.68
C ALA A 54 8.47 7.75 -9.45
N ALA A 55 8.53 6.42 -9.28
CA ALA A 55 7.99 5.76 -8.09
C ALA A 55 8.76 6.19 -6.84
N ASP A 56 10.09 6.15 -6.88
CA ASP A 56 10.95 6.56 -5.78
C ASP A 56 10.64 8.00 -5.33
N GLU A 57 10.59 8.96 -6.27
CA GLU A 57 10.25 10.36 -5.96
C GLU A 57 8.85 10.51 -5.33
N ALA A 58 7.85 9.82 -5.87
CA ALA A 58 6.49 9.87 -5.32
C ALA A 58 6.42 9.26 -3.91
N MET A 59 7.13 8.16 -3.68
CA MET A 59 7.21 7.49 -2.39
C MET A 59 7.94 8.34 -1.35
N GLU A 60 9.03 9.02 -1.72
CA GLU A 60 9.74 9.96 -0.83
C GLU A 60 8.80 11.05 -0.29
N TYR A 61 7.97 11.66 -1.15
CA TYR A 61 6.99 12.65 -0.71
C TYR A 61 5.88 12.03 0.15
N LEU A 62 5.38 10.86 -0.22
CA LEU A 62 4.38 10.12 0.58
C LEU A 62 4.91 9.87 2.00
N ILE A 63 6.13 9.35 2.12
CA ILE A 63 6.80 9.10 3.40
C ILE A 63 7.00 10.42 4.16
N THR A 64 7.48 11.47 3.48
CA THR A 64 7.68 12.81 4.08
C THR A 64 6.40 13.35 4.70
N TYR A 65 5.23 13.13 4.08
CA TYR A 65 3.96 13.53 4.66
C TYR A 65 3.55 12.65 5.83
N LEU A 66 3.72 11.33 5.75
CA LEU A 66 3.44 10.40 6.85
C LEU A 66 4.33 10.67 8.08
N GLN A 67 5.57 11.12 7.89
CA GLN A 67 6.47 11.49 8.98
C GLN A 67 5.95 12.67 9.82
N ARG A 68 4.96 13.44 9.33
CA ARG A 68 4.31 14.51 10.10
C ARG A 68 3.29 13.98 11.12
N LEU A 69 2.93 12.69 11.04
CA LEU A 69 1.99 12.08 11.98
C LEU A 69 2.55 12.12 13.40
N GLY A 70 1.73 12.58 14.34
CA GLY A 70 2.05 12.62 15.76
C GLY A 70 0.84 12.30 16.63
N GLY A 71 1.07 12.21 17.95
CA GLY A 71 0.01 12.10 18.95
C GLY A 71 -1.03 11.02 18.65
N ALA A 72 -2.31 11.41 18.61
CA ALA A 72 -3.43 10.50 18.42
C ALA A 72 -3.46 9.87 17.02
N GLU A 73 -3.04 10.60 15.98
CA GLU A 73 -3.06 10.13 14.59
C GLU A 73 -2.02 9.02 14.38
N LEU A 74 -0.79 9.23 14.87
CA LEU A 74 0.27 8.22 14.82
C LEU A 74 -0.12 6.96 15.62
N ARG A 75 -0.73 7.12 16.80
CA ARG A 75 -1.24 5.99 17.58
C ARG A 75 -2.30 5.22 16.77
N ARG A 76 -3.22 5.93 16.13
CA ARG A 76 -4.28 5.30 15.33
C ARG A 76 -3.70 4.49 14.16
N VAL A 77 -2.73 5.04 13.44
CA VAL A 77 -2.05 4.33 12.33
C VAL A 77 -1.36 3.06 12.82
N LYS A 78 -0.73 3.08 14.01
CA LYS A 78 -0.11 1.88 14.60
C LYS A 78 -1.15 0.79 14.90
N GLU A 79 -2.29 1.16 15.49
CA GLU A 79 -3.39 0.24 15.80
C GLU A 79 -3.99 -0.35 14.52
N ASP A 80 -4.19 0.49 13.50
CA ASP A 80 -4.72 0.08 12.20
C ASP A 80 -3.77 -0.87 11.45
N LEU A 81 -2.46 -0.60 11.44
CA LEU A 81 -1.46 -1.51 10.85
C LEU A 81 -1.39 -2.85 11.58
N ALA A 82 -1.48 -2.84 12.92
CA ALA A 82 -1.53 -4.07 13.70
C ALA A 82 -2.79 -4.90 13.39
N THR A 83 -3.94 -4.22 13.22
CA THR A 83 -5.21 -4.85 12.82
C THR A 83 -5.09 -5.48 11.44
N LEU A 84 -4.53 -4.76 10.46
CA LEU A 84 -4.27 -5.30 9.12
C LEU A 84 -3.32 -6.49 9.13
N ALA A 85 -2.23 -6.42 9.91
CA ALA A 85 -1.26 -7.51 9.97
C ALA A 85 -1.86 -8.78 10.60
N ALA A 86 -2.73 -8.63 11.61
CA ALA A 86 -3.48 -9.74 12.20
C ALA A 86 -4.46 -10.33 11.19
N PHE A 87 -5.26 -9.49 10.53
CA PHE A 87 -6.18 -9.92 9.48
C PHE A 87 -5.47 -10.66 8.34
N GLY A 88 -4.39 -10.11 7.80
CA GLY A 88 -3.63 -10.75 6.73
C GLY A 88 -3.03 -12.10 7.14
N LYS A 89 -2.65 -12.25 8.42
CA LYS A 89 -2.21 -13.55 8.95
C LYS A 89 -3.36 -14.56 8.98
N ASP A 90 -4.54 -14.15 9.42
CA ASP A 90 -5.71 -15.01 9.53
C ASP A 90 -6.25 -15.42 8.15
N GLU A 91 -6.18 -14.52 7.17
CA GLU A 91 -6.50 -14.77 5.74
C GLU A 91 -5.39 -15.53 5.00
N GLY A 92 -4.30 -15.92 5.67
CA GLY A 92 -3.24 -16.72 5.07
C GLY A 92 -2.38 -15.98 4.04
N TRP A 93 -2.25 -14.65 4.16
CA TRP A 93 -1.41 -13.86 3.26
C TRP A 93 0.06 -14.32 3.31
N PRO A 94 0.84 -14.07 2.25
CA PRO A 94 2.27 -14.36 2.25
C PRO A 94 2.98 -13.68 3.42
N LYS A 95 3.94 -14.39 4.03
CA LYS A 95 4.68 -13.89 5.21
C LYS A 95 5.32 -12.53 4.99
N HIS A 96 5.81 -12.27 3.78
CA HIS A 96 6.42 -10.99 3.43
C HIS A 96 5.40 -9.84 3.41
N ALA A 97 4.16 -10.09 2.99
CA ALA A 97 3.09 -9.08 2.98
C ALA A 97 2.67 -8.70 4.41
N VAL A 98 2.55 -9.70 5.30
CA VAL A 98 2.30 -9.44 6.73
C VAL A 98 3.49 -8.71 7.36
N ARG A 99 4.71 -9.10 7.01
CA ARG A 99 5.93 -8.45 7.51
C ARG A 99 6.05 -7.00 7.07
N PHE A 100 5.70 -6.70 5.82
CA PHE A 100 5.62 -5.34 5.30
C PHE A 100 4.75 -4.45 6.20
N LEU A 101 3.54 -4.89 6.56
CA LEU A 101 2.65 -4.12 7.44
C LEU A 101 3.24 -3.90 8.84
N GLN A 102 3.91 -4.90 9.39
CA GLN A 102 4.55 -4.83 10.71
C GLN A 102 5.74 -3.87 10.73
N ASP A 103 6.51 -3.84 9.64
CA ASP A 103 7.74 -3.06 9.54
C ASP A 103 7.51 -1.68 8.92
N PHE A 104 6.36 -1.43 8.28
CA PHE A 104 6.08 -0.25 7.46
C PHE A 104 6.52 1.07 8.11
N LEU A 105 6.14 1.32 9.36
CA LEU A 105 6.52 2.56 10.05
C LEU A 105 8.01 2.62 10.37
N ASN A 106 8.59 1.49 10.80
CA ASN A 106 10.00 1.45 11.20
C ASN A 106 10.93 1.56 9.99
N ALA A 107 10.57 0.92 8.88
CA ALA A 107 11.31 0.94 7.62
C ALA A 107 11.32 2.34 6.99
N ASN A 108 10.21 3.09 7.13
CA ASN A 108 10.07 4.45 6.61
C ASN A 108 10.35 5.55 7.66
N GLU A 109 10.86 5.16 8.83
CA GLU A 109 11.19 6.04 9.96
C GLU A 109 10.03 6.94 10.45
N ILE A 110 8.79 6.51 10.21
CA ILE A 110 7.58 7.25 10.59
C ILE A 110 7.36 7.15 12.10
N GLY A 111 7.17 8.30 12.75
CA GLY A 111 6.90 8.37 14.18
C GLY A 111 8.14 8.21 15.06
N ARG A 112 9.35 8.28 14.48
CA ARG A 112 10.56 8.60 15.23
C ARG A 112 10.54 10.11 15.51
N THR A 113 10.41 10.49 16.78
CA THR A 113 10.77 11.86 17.18
C THR A 113 12.26 12.07 16.90
N PRO A 114 12.67 13.24 16.38
CA PRO A 114 14.09 13.62 16.38
C PRO A 114 14.69 13.63 17.79
#